data_AF-A0A162APJ0-F1
#
_entry.id   AF-A0A162APJ0-F1
#
_cell.length_a   1.000
_cell.length_b   1.000
_cell.length_c   1.000
_cell.angle_alpha   90.00
_cell.angle_beta   90.00
_cell.angle_gamma   90.00
#
_symmetry.space_group_name_H-M   'P 1'
#
loop_
_entity.id
_entity.type
_entity.pdbx_description
1 polymer ?
#
loop_
_entity_poly.entity_id
_entity_poly.type
_entity_poly.pdbx_seq_one_letter_code
_entity_poly.pdbx_strand_id
1 'polypeptide(L)'
;MIAPVQLDETYFVAPQISVADLSELKAQGFRLIINNRPDGEAEDQPSAQILKEAAEAMGFEYAWNPIELPKLAQSHVDLQVDTLSASKKTLAFCRTGTRSSVLWVLLENGKGREYADLVTEVSAKGFDLSRCAPSMAPLVKG
;
A
#
# COMPACT_ATOMS: atom_id res chain seq x y z
N MET A 1 5.30 -10.73 15.45
CA MET A 1 4.61 -11.23 14.26
C MET A 1 4.00 -10.05 13.54
N ILE A 2 4.23 -9.93 12.24
CA ILE A 2 3.57 -8.91 11.43
C ILE A 2 2.09 -9.26 11.27
N ALA A 3 1.22 -8.26 11.46
CA ALA A 3 -0.23 -8.41 11.30
C ALA A 3 -0.75 -7.30 10.37
N PRO A 4 -0.72 -7.53 9.04
CA PRO A 4 -1.26 -6.57 8.09
C PRO A 4 -2.76 -6.34 8.31
N VAL A 5 -3.19 -5.09 8.19
CA VAL A 5 -4.59 -4.69 8.33
C VAL A 5 -5.31 -4.92 7.01
N GLN A 6 -6.40 -5.67 7.03
CA GLN A 6 -7.22 -5.92 5.85
C GLN A 6 -8.09 -4.71 5.51
N LEU A 7 -7.94 -4.14 4.32
CA LEU A 7 -8.84 -3.12 3.79
C LEU A 7 -9.88 -3.70 2.81
N ASP A 8 -9.51 -4.76 2.08
CA ASP A 8 -10.40 -5.47 1.16
C ASP A 8 -10.11 -6.98 1.17
N GLU A 9 -10.88 -7.79 0.46
CA GLU A 9 -10.75 -9.25 0.41
C GLU A 9 -9.32 -9.69 0.10
N THR A 10 -8.66 -9.01 -0.84
CA THR A 10 -7.30 -9.34 -1.28
C THR A 10 -6.27 -8.25 -1.01
N TYR A 11 -6.67 -7.11 -0.43
CA TYR A 11 -5.79 -5.96 -0.21
C TYR A 11 -5.56 -5.69 1.28
N PHE A 12 -4.29 -5.75 1.69
CA PHE A 12 -3.87 -5.54 3.06
C PHE A 12 -2.81 -4.45 3.12
N VAL A 13 -2.78 -3.72 4.23
CA VAL A 13 -1.81 -2.65 4.48
C VAL A 13 -0.98 -2.89 5.72
N ALA A 14 0.26 -2.43 5.71
CA ALA A 14 1.15 -2.50 6.87
C ALA A 14 2.06 -1.27 6.99
N PRO A 15 2.62 -1.01 8.20
CA PRO A 15 3.81 -0.18 8.35
C PRO A 15 5.04 -0.84 7.70
N GLN A 16 6.21 -0.22 7.86
CA GLN A 16 7.46 -0.73 7.31
C GLN A 16 7.67 -2.21 7.64
N ILE A 17 7.98 -3.01 6.62
CA ILE A 17 8.36 -4.41 6.78
C ILE A 17 9.87 -4.59 6.64
N SER A 18 10.39 -5.65 7.24
CA SER A 18 11.78 -6.08 7.10
C SER A 18 11.89 -7.32 6.22
N VAL A 19 13.12 -7.68 5.84
CA VAL A 19 13.39 -8.96 5.17
C VAL A 19 12.96 -10.15 6.03
N ALA A 20 13.08 -10.04 7.36
CA ALA A 20 12.68 -11.10 8.29
C ALA A 20 11.16 -11.34 8.32
N ASP A 21 10.34 -10.37 7.93
CA ASP A 21 8.88 -10.52 7.89
C ASP A 21 8.40 -11.34 6.68
N LEU A 22 9.24 -11.48 5.63
CA LEU A 22 8.84 -12.10 4.38
C LEU A 22 8.45 -13.57 4.52
N SER A 23 9.12 -14.33 5.39
CA SER A 23 8.77 -15.74 5.64
C SER A 23 7.38 -15.88 6.25
N GLU A 24 7.06 -15.01 7.20
CA GLU A 24 5.77 -14.98 7.87
C GLU A 24 4.66 -14.54 6.90
N LEU A 25 4.91 -13.50 6.10
CA LEU A 25 3.98 -13.07 5.06
C LEU A 25 3.72 -14.18 4.03
N LYS A 26 4.74 -14.97 3.68
CA LYS A 26 4.59 -16.09 2.75
C LYS A 26 3.68 -17.17 3.32
N ALA A 27 3.88 -17.49 4.61
CA ALA A 27 3.08 -18.45 5.37
C ALA A 27 1.62 -17.98 5.50
N GLN A 28 1.37 -16.68 5.65
CA GLN A 28 0.04 -16.07 5.65
C GLN A 28 -0.64 -16.00 4.26
N GLY A 29 0.02 -16.52 3.22
CA GLY A 29 -0.55 -16.64 1.88
C GLY A 29 -0.36 -15.41 0.98
N PHE A 30 0.39 -14.39 1.41
CA PHE A 30 0.70 -13.25 0.55
C PHE A 30 1.51 -13.68 -0.67
N ARG A 31 1.25 -13.05 -1.81
CA ARG A 31 1.89 -13.36 -3.11
C ARG A 31 2.43 -12.13 -3.81
N LEU A 32 1.84 -10.97 -3.56
CA LEU A 32 2.26 -9.68 -4.12
C LEU A 32 2.59 -8.71 -2.98
N ILE A 33 3.73 -8.02 -3.11
CA ILE A 33 4.15 -6.94 -2.23
C ILE A 33 4.23 -5.64 -3.04
N ILE A 34 3.61 -4.58 -2.55
CA ILE A 34 3.70 -3.24 -3.12
C ILE A 34 4.34 -2.30 -2.11
N ASN A 35 5.51 -1.77 -2.44
CA ASN A 35 6.21 -0.79 -1.63
C ASN A 35 5.86 0.63 -2.10
N ASN A 36 5.10 1.35 -1.27
CA ASN A 36 4.74 2.75 -1.48
C ASN A 36 5.64 3.75 -0.74
N ARG A 37 6.79 3.29 -0.21
CA ARG A 37 7.80 4.10 0.46
C ARG A 37 8.93 4.47 -0.52
N PRO A 38 9.23 5.76 -0.74
CA PRO A 38 10.48 6.19 -1.35
C PRO A 38 11.67 5.73 -0.50
N ASP A 39 12.81 5.47 -1.12
CA ASP A 39 14.06 5.21 -0.40
C ASP A 39 14.60 6.47 0.27
N GLY A 40 15.36 6.27 1.35
CA GLY A 40 16.05 7.35 2.05
C GLY A 40 15.18 8.21 2.98
N GLU A 41 13.99 7.75 3.39
CA GLU A 41 13.18 8.46 4.39
C GLU A 41 13.72 8.31 5.82
N ALA A 42 14.55 7.29 6.10
CA ALA A 42 15.18 7.06 7.40
C ALA A 42 16.48 6.26 7.24
N GLU A 43 17.42 6.40 8.18
CA GLU A 43 18.71 5.69 8.17
C GLU A 43 18.55 4.17 8.33
N ASP A 44 17.53 3.74 9.06
CA ASP A 44 17.21 2.34 9.33
C ASP A 44 16.30 1.71 8.27
N GLN A 45 15.96 2.46 7.21
CA GLN A 45 15.12 1.97 6.13
C GLN A 45 15.88 0.95 5.26
N PRO A 46 15.39 -0.29 5.10
CA PRO A 46 15.88 -1.19 4.06
C PRO A 46 15.61 -0.55 2.69
N SER A 47 16.60 -0.56 1.79
CA SER A 47 16.38 -0.07 0.43
C SER A 47 15.32 -0.90 -0.28
N ALA A 48 14.56 -0.27 -1.17
CA ALA A 48 13.56 -0.94 -1.97
C ALA A 48 14.18 -2.09 -2.80
N GLN A 49 15.42 -1.93 -3.24
CA GLN A 49 16.17 -2.96 -3.98
C GLN A 49 16.46 -4.20 -3.12
N ILE A 50 16.98 -4.02 -1.90
CA ILE A 50 17.28 -5.15 -1.00
C ILE A 50 16.00 -5.93 -0.68
N LEU A 51 14.92 -5.22 -0.38
CA LEU A 51 13.66 -5.85 -0.03
C LEU A 51 13.02 -6.55 -1.24
N LYS A 52 13.13 -5.96 -2.43
CA LYS A 52 12.70 -6.56 -3.70
C LYS A 52 13.41 -7.89 -3.96
N GLU A 53 14.74 -7.88 -3.93
CA GLU A 53 15.55 -9.08 -4.20
C GLU A 53 15.21 -10.21 -3.22
N ALA A 54 15.06 -9.89 -1.92
CA ALA A 54 14.68 -10.86 -0.91
C ALA A 54 13.25 -11.41 -1.13
N ALA A 55 12.30 -10.54 -1.48
CA ALA A 55 10.92 -10.94 -1.76
C ALA A 55 10.84 -11.85 -3.01
N GLU A 56 11.51 -11.46 -4.10
CA GLU A 56 11.53 -12.23 -5.34
C GLU A 56 12.23 -13.59 -5.15
N ALA A 57 13.31 -13.65 -4.36
CA ALA A 57 13.97 -14.91 -4.00
C ALA A 57 13.05 -15.89 -3.24
N MET A 58 12.02 -15.37 -2.55
CA MET A 58 10.97 -16.14 -1.88
C MET A 58 9.72 -16.35 -2.74
N GLY A 59 9.78 -15.97 -4.03
CA GLY A 59 8.71 -16.12 -5.01
C GLY A 59 7.53 -15.19 -4.77
N PHE A 60 7.75 -14.00 -4.18
CA PHE A 60 6.77 -12.92 -4.23
C PHE A 60 6.91 -12.17 -5.56
N GLU A 61 5.79 -11.68 -6.08
CA GLU A 61 5.81 -10.54 -6.99
C GLU A 61 6.02 -9.28 -6.18
N TYR A 62 6.81 -8.35 -6.71
CA TYR A 62 7.14 -7.11 -6.03
C TYR A 62 7.02 -5.91 -6.95
N ALA A 63 6.30 -4.88 -6.51
CA ALA A 63 6.20 -3.60 -7.20
C ALA A 63 6.66 -2.47 -6.29
N TRP A 64 7.40 -1.52 -6.87
CA TRP A 64 7.78 -0.29 -6.21
C TRP A 64 7.02 0.89 -6.84
N ASN A 65 6.14 1.49 -6.05
CA ASN A 65 5.29 2.63 -6.44
C ASN A 65 5.47 3.72 -5.37
N PRO A 66 6.64 4.37 -5.30
CA PRO A 66 7.00 5.28 -4.21
C PRO A 66 6.13 6.53 -4.22
N ILE A 67 5.56 6.89 -3.06
CA ILE A 67 4.69 8.06 -2.95
C ILE A 67 5.28 9.10 -2.00
N GLU A 68 5.43 10.30 -2.53
CA GLU A 68 5.47 11.54 -1.77
C GLU A 68 4.07 12.19 -1.86
N LEU A 69 3.36 12.33 -0.73
CA LEU A 69 1.98 12.84 -0.72
C LEU A 69 1.79 14.19 -1.44
N PRO A 70 2.71 15.18 -1.32
CA PRO A 70 2.58 16.43 -2.07
C PRO A 70 2.65 16.28 -3.60
N LYS A 71 3.18 15.16 -4.10
CA LYS A 71 3.34 14.83 -5.53
C LYS A 71 2.40 13.70 -5.97
N LEU A 72 1.43 13.34 -5.15
CA LEU A 72 0.46 12.30 -5.48
C LEU A 72 -0.26 12.67 -6.78
N ALA A 73 -0.39 11.70 -7.68
CA ALA A 73 -0.86 11.90 -9.05
C ALA A 73 -1.60 10.65 -9.53
N GLN A 74 -2.42 10.80 -10.56
CA GLN A 74 -3.21 9.70 -11.14
C GLN A 74 -2.32 8.51 -11.55
N SER A 75 -1.10 8.76 -12.05
CA SER A 75 -0.15 7.69 -12.40
C SER A 75 0.21 6.75 -11.25
N HIS A 76 0.21 7.23 -9.99
CA HIS A 76 0.43 6.37 -8.83
C HIS A 76 -0.78 5.47 -8.55
N VAL A 77 -1.98 5.96 -8.82
CA VAL A 77 -3.22 5.18 -8.70
C VAL A 77 -3.27 4.13 -9.81
N ASP A 78 -2.97 4.53 -11.04
CA ASP A 78 -2.96 3.65 -12.22
C ASP A 78 -1.94 2.52 -12.04
N LEU A 79 -0.71 2.83 -11.62
CA LEU A 79 0.30 1.81 -11.33
C LEU A 79 -0.16 0.84 -10.22
N GLN A 80 -0.85 1.35 -9.19
CA GLN A 80 -1.40 0.48 -8.14
C GLN A 80 -2.46 -0.47 -8.72
N VAL A 81 -3.37 0.05 -9.55
CA VAL A 81 -4.41 -0.73 -10.23
C VAL A 81 -3.80 -1.80 -11.12
N ASP A 82 -2.85 -1.41 -11.98
CA ASP A 82 -2.21 -2.31 -12.96
C ASP A 82 -1.40 -3.44 -12.29
N THR A 83 -0.90 -3.18 -11.08
CA THR A 83 -0.18 -4.19 -10.29
C THR A 83 -1.12 -5.20 -9.65
N LEU A 84 -2.35 -4.80 -9.30
CA LEU A 84 -3.25 -5.63 -8.51
C LEU A 84 -3.83 -6.79 -9.32
N SER A 85 -4.11 -7.89 -8.61
CA SER A 85 -4.74 -9.07 -9.18
C SER A 85 -5.74 -9.66 -8.18
N ALA A 86 -6.98 -9.87 -8.61
CA ALA A 86 -8.05 -10.42 -7.76
C ALA A 86 -7.76 -11.84 -7.24
N SER A 87 -6.81 -12.56 -7.83
CA SER A 87 -6.42 -13.91 -7.37
C SER A 87 -5.25 -13.90 -6.38
N LYS A 88 -4.67 -12.73 -6.07
CA LYS A 88 -3.45 -12.61 -5.26
C LYS A 88 -3.71 -11.80 -4.00
N LYS A 89 -3.46 -12.42 -2.85
CA LYS A 89 -3.39 -11.71 -1.58
C LYS A 89 -2.19 -10.76 -1.60
N THR A 90 -2.49 -9.47 -1.51
CA THR A 90 -1.56 -8.37 -1.71
C THR A 90 -1.28 -7.65 -0.40
N LEU A 91 0.00 -7.40 -0.14
CA LEU A 91 0.45 -6.51 0.92
C LEU A 91 0.97 -5.21 0.31
N ALA A 92 0.33 -4.08 0.61
CA ALA A 92 0.88 -2.76 0.30
C ALA A 92 1.40 -2.09 1.58
N PHE A 93 2.62 -1.57 1.57
CA PHE A 93 3.19 -0.94 2.76
C PHE A 93 3.88 0.38 2.43
N CYS A 94 4.03 1.20 3.46
CA CYS A 94 4.95 2.34 3.42
C CYS A 94 5.61 2.50 4.80
N ARG A 95 5.94 3.71 5.26
CA ARG A 95 6.42 3.90 6.64
C ARG A 95 5.37 3.49 7.69
N THR A 96 4.13 3.95 7.54
CA THR A 96 3.05 3.80 8.54
C THR A 96 1.80 3.12 7.99
N GLY A 97 1.78 2.68 6.73
CA GLY A 97 0.58 2.16 6.03
C GLY A 97 -0.35 3.24 5.46
N THR A 98 -0.17 4.52 5.84
CA THR A 98 -1.04 5.63 5.41
C THR A 98 -1.08 5.82 3.89
N ARG A 99 0.06 5.84 3.20
CA ARG A 99 0.11 6.04 1.73
C ARG A 99 -0.56 4.91 0.94
N SER A 100 -0.36 3.68 1.39
CA SER A 100 -0.99 2.49 0.81
C SER A 100 -2.51 2.50 1.02
N SER A 101 -2.97 3.07 2.14
CA SER A 101 -4.40 3.27 2.41
C SER A 101 -4.99 4.41 1.57
N VAL A 102 -4.24 5.50 1.35
CA VAL A 102 -4.61 6.57 0.41
C VAL A 102 -4.84 6.02 -0.99
N LEU A 103 -3.93 5.20 -1.52
CA LEU A 103 -4.10 4.59 -2.83
C LEU A 103 -5.31 3.66 -2.89
N TRP A 104 -5.55 2.89 -1.83
CA TRP A 104 -6.75 2.04 -1.76
C TRP A 104 -8.04 2.86 -1.82
N VAL A 105 -8.13 3.96 -1.05
CA VAL A 105 -9.29 4.86 -1.10
C VAL A 105 -9.50 5.42 -2.51
N LEU A 106 -8.45 5.91 -3.17
CA LEU A 106 -8.57 6.48 -4.52
C LEU A 106 -8.96 5.43 -5.56
N LEU A 107 -8.43 4.21 -5.44
CA LEU A 107 -8.75 3.09 -6.30
C LEU A 107 -10.23 2.68 -6.16
N GLU A 108 -10.69 2.49 -4.93
CA GLU A 108 -12.07 2.10 -4.65
C GLU A 108 -13.08 3.20 -5.03
N ASN A 109 -12.70 4.46 -4.83
CA ASN A 109 -13.51 5.58 -5.30
C ASN A 109 -13.57 5.63 -6.84
N GLY A 110 -12.46 5.32 -7.53
CA GLY A 110 -12.46 5.11 -8.98
C GLY A 110 -13.36 3.97 -9.47
N LYS A 111 -13.68 3.00 -8.60
CA LYS A 111 -14.68 1.94 -8.85
C LYS A 111 -16.12 2.35 -8.52
N GLY A 112 -16.35 3.59 -8.12
CA GLY A 112 -17.67 4.15 -7.85
C GLY A 112 -18.12 4.07 -6.39
N ARG A 113 -17.22 3.77 -5.44
CA ARG A 113 -17.54 3.87 -4.01
C ARG A 113 -17.40 5.32 -3.52
N GLU A 114 -18.26 5.71 -2.59
CA GLU A 114 -18.25 7.06 -2.01
C GLU A 114 -16.96 7.32 -1.22
N TYR A 115 -16.27 8.41 -1.57
CA TYR A 115 -15.00 8.79 -0.95
C TYR A 115 -15.10 8.97 0.57
N ALA A 116 -16.19 9.58 1.05
CA ALA A 116 -16.39 9.82 2.48
C ALA A 116 -16.52 8.51 3.28
N ASP A 117 -17.20 7.51 2.72
CA ASP A 117 -17.37 6.20 3.34
C ASP A 117 -16.04 5.44 3.40
N LEU A 118 -15.27 5.48 2.31
CA LEU A 118 -13.95 4.88 2.22
C LEU A 118 -12.96 5.46 3.25
N VAL A 119 -12.93 6.78 3.39
CA VAL A 119 -12.09 7.45 4.40
C VAL A 119 -12.51 7.06 5.81
N THR A 120 -13.81 6.96 6.06
CA THR A 120 -14.36 6.53 7.36
C THR A 120 -13.96 5.09 7.67
N GLU A 121 -14.08 4.19 6.70
CA GLU A 121 -13.70 2.78 6.82
C GLU A 121 -12.21 2.62 7.17
N VAL A 122 -11.34 3.30 6.43
CA VAL A 122 -9.89 3.26 6.66
C VAL A 122 -9.51 3.88 8.00
N SER A 123 -10.19 4.96 8.40
CA SER A 123 -9.98 5.60 9.72
C SER A 123 -10.37 4.67 10.86
N ALA A 124 -11.50 3.94 10.74
CA ALA A 124 -11.93 2.95 11.72
C ALA A 124 -10.94 1.77 11.88
N LYS A 125 -10.14 1.51 10.84
CA LYS A 125 -9.06 0.51 10.84
C LYS A 125 -7.70 1.06 11.31
N GLY A 126 -7.65 2.32 11.77
CA GLY A 126 -6.48 2.91 12.41
C GLY A 126 -5.61 3.80 11.53
N PHE A 127 -6.03 4.14 10.31
CA PHE A 127 -5.29 5.05 9.44
C PHE A 127 -6.05 6.38 9.26
N ASP A 128 -5.69 7.39 10.03
CA ASP A 128 -6.23 8.74 9.86
C ASP A 128 -5.66 9.39 8.58
N LEU A 129 -6.54 9.63 7.61
CA LEU A 129 -6.20 10.24 6.32
C LEU A 129 -6.48 11.75 6.26
N SER A 130 -6.89 12.39 7.37
CA SER A 130 -7.25 13.82 7.41
C SER A 130 -6.17 14.73 6.82
N ARG A 131 -4.91 14.46 7.14
CA ARG A 131 -3.74 15.20 6.63
C ARG A 131 -3.40 14.91 5.17
N CYS A 132 -3.95 13.83 4.62
CA CYS A 132 -3.77 13.45 3.21
C CYS A 132 -4.87 13.99 2.31
N ALA A 133 -5.97 14.52 2.88
CA ALA A 133 -7.12 15.00 2.12
C ALA A 133 -6.76 16.04 1.03
N PRO A 134 -5.88 17.04 1.27
CA PRO A 134 -5.49 17.98 0.22
C PRO A 134 -4.81 17.31 -0.98
N SER A 135 -4.00 16.27 -0.74
CA SER A 135 -3.32 15.51 -1.80
C SER A 135 -4.26 14.59 -2.57
N MET A 136 -5.30 14.07 -1.92
CA MET A 136 -6.28 13.18 -2.56
C MET A 136 -7.33 13.93 -3.37
N ALA A 137 -7.74 15.12 -2.92
CA ALA A 137 -8.85 15.88 -3.49
C ALA A 137 -8.82 16.03 -5.02
N PRO A 138 -7.67 16.28 -5.69
CA PRO A 138 -7.62 16.39 -7.16
C PRO A 138 -7.89 15.07 -7.91
N LEU A 139 -7.83 13.94 -7.21
CA LEU A 139 -7.92 12.59 -7.79
C LEU A 139 -9.25 11.91 -7.47
N VAL A 140 -10.00 12.41 -6.50
CA VAL A 140 -11.34 11.92 -6.15
C VAL A 140 -12.27 12.03 -7.34
N LYS A 141 -12.97 10.93 -7.65
CA LYS A 141 -14.05 10.86 -8.64
C LYS A 141 -15.37 11.12 -7.93
N GLY A 142 -16.22 11.90 -8.60
CA GLY A 142 -17.58 12.22 -8.15
C GLY A 142 -18.62 11.22 -8.59
#